data_AF-A0A7V9HNE1-F1
#
_entry.id   AF-A0A7V9HNE1-F1
#
_cell.length_a   1.000
_cell.length_b   1.000
_cell.length_c   1.000
_cell.angle_alpha   90.00
_cell.angle_beta   90.00
_cell.angle_gamma   90.00
#
_symmetry.space_group_name_H-M   'P 1'
#
loop_
_entity.id
_entity.type
_entity.pdbx_description
1 polymer ?
#
loop_
_entity_poly.entity_id
_entity_poly.type
_entity_poly.pdbx_seq_one_letter_code
_entity_poly.pdbx_strand_id
1 'polypeptide(L)'
;MAEQNGDDWRQLRELRDRNARRGATTDVAYWTIRDAIRSEVIQPGDRLIELDLAAALDMSRTPVREALRRLAVERLVEKAPSRGFVVPTIRVEDLIEIYELREVLEGLAARRAAHRFGPAETALLAEAVERSERARDAGDIPALWERSNYFHR
;
A
#
# COMPACT_ATOMS: atom_id res chain seq x y z
N MET A 1 -17.91 -1.02 -19.68
CA MET A 1 -16.72 -1.28 -18.84
C MET A 1 -15.39 -1.33 -19.62
N ALA A 2 -15.35 -1.07 -20.93
CA ALA A 2 -14.11 -1.16 -21.73
C ALA A 2 -13.51 0.21 -22.14
N GLU A 3 -14.18 1.33 -21.83
CA GLU A 3 -13.79 2.67 -22.30
C GLU A 3 -12.91 3.47 -21.32
N GLN A 4 -12.71 3.01 -20.08
CA GLN A 4 -11.84 3.68 -19.09
C GLN A 4 -10.33 3.41 -19.31
N ASN A 5 -9.98 2.35 -20.04
CA ASN A 5 -8.60 1.82 -20.10
C ASN A 5 -7.57 2.65 -20.89
N GLY A 6 -7.97 3.69 -21.63
CA GLY A 6 -7.07 4.35 -22.60
C GLY A 6 -5.91 5.13 -21.95
N ASP A 7 -6.21 5.86 -20.87
CA ASP A 7 -5.24 6.73 -20.19
C ASP A 7 -4.47 5.98 -19.09
N ASP A 8 -5.11 5.00 -18.44
CA ASP A 8 -4.52 4.16 -17.39
C ASP A 8 -3.29 3.37 -17.91
N TRP A 9 -3.38 2.83 -19.13
CA TRP A 9 -2.24 2.13 -19.74
C TRP A 9 -1.09 3.06 -20.16
N ARG A 10 -1.37 4.35 -20.39
CA ARG A 10 -0.30 5.34 -20.62
C ARG A 10 0.46 5.60 -19.32
N GLN A 11 -0.26 5.84 -18.22
CA GLN A 11 0.34 6.03 -16.90
C GLN A 11 1.12 4.80 -16.44
N LEU A 12 0.65 3.59 -16.77
CA LEU A 12 1.37 2.35 -16.47
C LEU A 12 2.72 2.24 -17.21
N ARG A 13 2.80 2.71 -18.46
CA ARG A 13 4.07 2.75 -19.21
C ARG A 13 5.04 3.77 -18.60
N GLU A 14 4.55 4.92 -18.16
CA GLU A 14 5.39 5.92 -17.46
C GLU A 14 5.93 5.37 -16.13
N LEU A 15 5.10 4.64 -15.38
CA LEU A 15 5.53 3.92 -14.18
C LEU A 15 6.59 2.87 -14.48
N ARG A 16 6.44 2.12 -15.58
CA ARG A 16 7.46 1.16 -16.05
C ARG A 16 8.77 1.86 -16.35
N ASP A 17 8.74 2.97 -17.09
CA ASP A 17 9.95 3.67 -17.50
C ASP A 17 10.70 4.24 -16.29
N ARG A 18 9.97 4.73 -15.29
CA ARG A 18 10.55 5.13 -13.99
C ARG A 18 11.21 3.95 -13.26
N ASN A 19 10.59 2.77 -13.34
CA ASN A 19 11.06 1.57 -12.66
C ASN A 19 12.06 0.74 -13.47
N ALA A 20 12.37 1.12 -14.72
CA ALA A 20 13.24 0.35 -15.62
C ALA A 20 14.64 0.06 -15.07
N ARG A 21 15.12 0.90 -14.14
CA ARG A 21 16.44 0.73 -13.48
C ARG A 21 16.39 -0.12 -12.21
N ARG A 22 15.22 -0.60 -11.77
CA ARG A 22 15.04 -1.32 -10.50
C ARG A 22 15.34 -2.82 -10.55
N GLY A 23 16.13 -3.29 -11.53
CA GLY A 23 16.64 -4.67 -11.57
C GLY A 23 16.16 -5.49 -12.76
N ALA A 24 15.93 -6.78 -12.54
CA ALA A 24 15.51 -7.70 -13.60
C ALA A 24 14.09 -7.36 -14.10
N THR A 25 13.70 -7.85 -15.28
CA THR A 25 12.36 -7.59 -15.86
C THR A 25 11.22 -7.94 -14.89
N THR A 26 11.37 -9.00 -14.08
CA THR A 26 10.41 -9.35 -13.01
C THR A 26 10.33 -8.30 -11.91
N ASP A 27 11.46 -7.70 -11.53
CA ASP A 27 11.49 -6.66 -10.50
C ASP A 27 10.88 -5.36 -11.04
N VAL A 28 11.17 -5.00 -12.30
CA VAL A 28 10.53 -3.87 -12.97
C VAL A 28 9.01 -4.07 -13.02
N ALA A 29 8.52 -5.24 -13.41
CA ALA A 29 7.09 -5.56 -13.42
C ALA A 29 6.47 -5.45 -12.02
N TYR A 30 7.15 -6.00 -11.00
CA TYR A 30 6.72 -5.93 -9.61
C TYR A 30 6.55 -4.49 -9.13
N TRP A 31 7.59 -3.66 -9.27
CA TRP A 31 7.55 -2.27 -8.81
C TRP A 31 6.52 -1.45 -9.58
N THR A 32 6.40 -1.69 -10.89
CA THR A 32 5.42 -0.99 -11.73
C THR A 32 3.99 -1.28 -11.30
N ILE A 33 3.63 -2.56 -11.13
CA ILE A 33 2.28 -2.95 -10.71
C ILE A 33 2.01 -2.47 -9.28
N ARG A 34 2.98 -2.58 -8.37
CA ARG A 34 2.85 -2.07 -7.00
C ARG A 34 2.60 -0.57 -6.96
N ASP A 35 3.39 0.20 -7.69
CA ASP A 35 3.27 1.66 -7.73
C ASP A 35 1.95 2.07 -8.42
N ALA A 36 1.48 1.32 -9.42
CA ALA A 36 0.18 1.52 -10.06
C ALA A 36 -1.00 1.30 -9.08
N ILE A 37 -0.94 0.25 -8.25
CA ILE A 37 -1.93 0.03 -7.18
C ILE A 37 -1.90 1.17 -6.16
N ARG A 38 -0.70 1.60 -5.73
CA ARG A 38 -0.53 2.68 -4.74
C ARG A 38 -0.97 4.06 -5.23
N SER A 39 -0.92 4.28 -6.54
CA SER A 39 -1.32 5.55 -7.17
C SER A 39 -2.73 5.47 -7.76
N GLU A 40 -3.49 4.41 -7.48
CA GLU A 40 -4.86 4.18 -7.95
C GLU A 40 -5.03 4.12 -9.48
N VAL A 41 -3.93 3.97 -10.23
CA VAL A 41 -3.96 3.62 -11.66
C VAL A 41 -4.54 2.23 -11.86
N ILE A 42 -4.25 1.34 -10.91
CA ILE A 42 -4.96 0.08 -10.73
C ILE A 42 -5.76 0.23 -9.45
N GLN A 43 -7.08 0.11 -9.53
CA GLN A 43 -7.99 0.37 -8.42
C GLN A 43 -8.27 -0.89 -7.59
N PRO A 44 -8.63 -0.73 -6.30
CA PRO A 44 -9.21 -1.82 -5.53
C PRO A 44 -10.40 -2.44 -6.26
N GLY A 45 -10.42 -3.78 -6.35
CA GLY A 45 -11.42 -4.54 -7.10
C GLY A 45 -11.05 -4.82 -8.56
N ASP A 46 -10.02 -4.17 -9.12
CA ASP A 46 -9.62 -4.39 -10.50
C ASP A 46 -9.10 -5.81 -10.71
N ARG A 47 -9.50 -6.37 -11.86
CA ARG A 47 -9.05 -7.69 -12.29
C ARG A 47 -7.80 -7.57 -13.15
N LEU A 48 -6.75 -8.23 -12.69
CA LEU A 48 -5.44 -8.26 -13.31
C LEU A 48 -5.25 -9.52 -14.14
N ILE A 49 -5.33 -9.38 -15.45
CA ILE A 49 -5.10 -10.47 -16.40
C ILE A 49 -3.64 -10.42 -16.86
N GLU A 50 -2.91 -11.53 -16.67
CA GLU A 50 -1.48 -11.62 -17.00
C GLU A 50 -1.15 -11.17 -18.44
N LEU A 51 -2.01 -11.55 -19.39
CA LEU A 51 -1.80 -11.27 -20.81
C LEU A 51 -1.93 -9.78 -21.11
N ASP A 52 -2.93 -9.14 -20.51
CA ASP A 52 -3.24 -7.73 -20.74
C ASP A 52 -2.15 -6.85 -20.10
N LEU A 53 -1.74 -7.20 -18.87
CA LEU A 53 -0.61 -6.55 -18.20
C LEU A 53 0.71 -6.73 -18.96
N ALA A 54 0.96 -7.92 -19.49
CA ALA A 54 2.16 -8.18 -20.30
C ALA A 54 2.18 -7.31 -21.56
N ALA A 55 1.05 -7.19 -22.26
CA ALA A 55 0.93 -6.31 -23.42
C ALA A 55 1.10 -4.83 -23.03
N ALA A 56 0.49 -4.37 -21.93
CA ALA A 56 0.58 -2.99 -21.50
C ALA A 56 1.99 -2.57 -21.05
N LEU A 57 2.71 -3.48 -20.41
CA LEU A 57 4.09 -3.26 -19.93
C LEU A 57 5.14 -3.50 -21.01
N ASP A 58 4.77 -4.00 -22.19
CA ASP A 58 5.68 -4.45 -23.24
C ASP A 58 6.67 -5.50 -22.74
N MET A 59 6.13 -6.54 -22.09
CA MET A 59 6.89 -7.63 -21.49
C MET A 59 6.32 -8.99 -21.89
N SER A 60 7.11 -10.05 -21.74
CA SER A 60 6.58 -11.40 -21.82
C SER A 60 5.73 -11.74 -20.58
N ARG A 61 4.89 -12.77 -20.68
CA ARG A 61 3.99 -13.15 -19.58
C ARG A 61 4.70 -13.68 -18.34
N THR A 62 5.89 -14.25 -18.49
CA THR A 62 6.64 -14.87 -17.39
C THR A 62 7.02 -13.87 -16.28
N PRO A 63 7.71 -12.75 -16.55
CA PRO A 63 8.03 -11.76 -15.51
C PRO A 63 6.78 -11.14 -14.88
N VAL A 64 5.73 -10.88 -15.65
CA VAL A 64 4.45 -10.36 -15.12
C VAL A 64 3.79 -11.36 -14.18
N ARG A 65 3.75 -12.65 -14.54
CA ARG A 65 3.22 -13.71 -13.67
C ARG A 65 4.01 -13.83 -12.37
N GLU A 66 5.34 -13.82 -12.44
CA GLU A 66 6.18 -13.93 -11.24
C GLU A 66 6.05 -12.69 -10.34
N ALA A 67 5.93 -11.50 -10.93
CA ALA A 67 5.62 -10.27 -10.19
C ALA A 67 4.27 -10.37 -9.47
N LEU A 68 3.20 -10.79 -10.16
CA LEU A 68 1.88 -10.97 -9.56
C LEU A 68 1.87 -12.04 -8.45
N ARG A 69 2.66 -13.11 -8.61
CA ARG A 69 2.84 -14.12 -7.54
C ARG A 69 3.51 -13.53 -6.30
N ARG A 70 4.56 -12.72 -6.46
CA ARG A 70 5.18 -12.01 -5.33
C ARG A 70 4.21 -11.05 -4.66
N LEU A 71 3.49 -10.24 -5.45
CA LEU A 71 2.47 -9.32 -4.95
C LEU A 71 1.35 -10.06 -4.19
N ALA A 72 1.01 -11.28 -4.61
CA ALA A 72 0.02 -12.10 -3.93
C ALA A 72 0.51 -12.62 -2.57
N VAL A 73 1.79 -12.96 -2.45
CA VAL A 73 2.40 -13.29 -1.15
C VAL A 73 2.35 -12.08 -0.21
N GLU A 74 2.53 -10.88 -0.75
CA GLU A 74 2.44 -9.61 -0.02
C GLU A 74 1.00 -9.10 0.18
N ARG A 75 -0.02 -9.84 -0.29
CA ARG A 75 -1.46 -9.49 -0.23
C ARG A 75 -1.83 -8.15 -0.88
N LEU A 76 -1.02 -7.68 -1.83
CA LEU A 76 -1.37 -6.54 -2.69
C LEU A 76 -2.33 -6.95 -3.81
N VAL A 77 -2.35 -8.24 -4.16
CA VAL A 77 -3.29 -8.86 -5.10
C VAL A 77 -3.70 -10.22 -4.55
N GLU A 78 -4.83 -10.75 -5.00
CA GLU A 78 -5.30 -12.10 -4.66
C GLU A 78 -5.54 -12.91 -5.92
N LYS A 79 -5.35 -14.24 -5.86
CA LYS A 79 -5.69 -15.10 -6.99
C LYS A 79 -7.21 -15.14 -7.13
N ALA A 80 -7.70 -14.76 -8.31
CA ALA A 80 -9.12 -14.90 -8.62
C ALA A 80 -9.44 -16.39 -8.93
N PRO A 81 -10.67 -16.87 -8.65
CA PRO A 81 -11.11 -18.23 -9.01
C PRO A 81 -10.98 -18.51 -10.52
N SER A 82 -11.20 -17.48 -11.33
CA SER A 82 -10.93 -17.46 -12.76
C SER A 82 -9.50 -16.99 -13.05
N ARG A 83 -8.90 -17.40 -14.19
CA ARG A 83 -7.54 -16.97 -14.59
C ARG A 83 -7.28 -15.48 -14.35
N GLY A 84 -6.29 -15.16 -13.52
CA GLY A 84 -5.87 -13.79 -13.20
C GLY A 84 -5.73 -13.55 -11.69
N PHE A 85 -5.60 -12.28 -11.33
CA PHE A 85 -5.55 -11.79 -9.97
C PHE A 85 -6.59 -10.66 -9.79
N VAL A 86 -6.88 -10.29 -8.55
CA VAL A 86 -7.74 -9.15 -8.21
C VAL A 86 -7.07 -8.30 -7.14
N VAL A 87 -7.21 -6.98 -7.20
CA VAL A 87 -6.74 -6.11 -6.11
C VAL A 87 -7.76 -6.16 -4.98
N PRO A 88 -7.37 -6.51 -3.74
CA PRO A 88 -8.30 -6.60 -2.62
C PRO A 88 -8.99 -5.26 -2.36
N THR A 89 -10.27 -5.32 -2.03
CA THR A 89 -11.01 -4.19 -1.47
C THR A 89 -11.03 -4.33 0.04
N ILE A 90 -10.69 -3.26 0.76
CA ILE A 90 -10.87 -3.23 2.21
C ILE A 90 -12.35 -3.04 2.50
N ARG A 91 -12.98 -3.99 3.19
CA ARG A 91 -14.36 -3.84 3.65
C ARG A 91 -14.38 -3.16 5.02
N VAL A 92 -15.50 -2.53 5.35
CA VAL A 92 -15.68 -1.87 6.64
C VAL A 92 -15.53 -2.87 7.79
N GLU A 93 -16.00 -4.11 7.62
CA GLU A 93 -15.86 -5.15 8.64
C GLU A 93 -14.39 -5.52 8.88
N ASP A 94 -13.58 -5.55 7.82
CA ASP A 94 -12.14 -5.85 7.95
C ASP A 94 -11.43 -4.71 8.73
N LEU A 95 -11.87 -3.46 8.56
CA LEU A 95 -11.41 -2.34 9.38
C LEU A 95 -11.80 -2.52 10.85
N ILE A 96 -13.06 -2.88 11.13
CA ILE A 96 -13.52 -3.09 12.51
C ILE A 96 -12.66 -4.13 13.21
N GLU A 97 -12.42 -5.29 12.58
CA GLU A 97 -11.57 -6.36 13.14
C GLU A 97 -10.14 -5.87 13.43
N ILE A 98 -9.56 -5.07 12.53
CA ILE A 98 -8.22 -4.49 12.74
C ILE A 98 -8.22 -3.53 13.94
N TYR A 99 -9.24 -2.67 14.07
CA TYR A 99 -9.32 -1.71 15.16
C TYR A 99 -9.57 -2.38 16.52
N GLU A 100 -10.37 -3.46 16.57
CA GLU A 100 -10.55 -4.27 17.77
C GLU A 100 -9.22 -4.91 18.23
N LEU A 101 -8.43 -5.45 17.29
CA LEU A 101 -7.12 -5.99 17.61
C LEU A 101 -6.15 -4.90 18.10
N ARG A 102 -6.17 -3.73 17.44
CA ARG A 102 -5.34 -2.58 17.83
C ARG A 102 -5.70 -2.10 19.23
N GLU A 103 -6.97 -2.02 19.59
CA GLU A 103 -7.40 -1.60 20.93
C GLU A 103 -6.73 -2.44 22.03
N VAL A 104 -6.72 -3.77 21.86
CA VAL A 104 -6.10 -4.70 22.82
C VAL A 104 -4.58 -4.50 22.89
N LEU A 105 -3.92 -4.42 21.74
CA LEU A 105 -2.47 -4.31 21.65
C LEU A 105 -1.96 -2.95 22.12
N GLU A 106 -2.59 -1.87 21.68
CA GLU A 106 -2.24 -0.51 22.05
C GLU A 106 -2.54 -0.22 23.52
N GLY A 107 -3.67 -0.73 24.05
CA GLY A 107 -3.97 -0.62 25.47
C GLY A 107 -2.91 -1.31 26.35
N LEU A 108 -2.43 -2.49 25.93
CA LEU A 108 -1.33 -3.16 26.61
C LEU A 108 0.00 -2.38 26.48
N ALA A 109 0.31 -1.87 25.29
CA ALA A 109 1.52 -1.09 25.04
C ALA A 109 1.54 0.20 25.86
N ALA A 110 0.44 0.96 25.86
CA ALA A 110 0.25 2.17 26.64
C ALA A 110 0.39 1.91 28.14
N ARG A 111 -0.23 0.84 28.67
CA ARG A 111 -0.06 0.44 30.08
C ARG A 111 1.40 0.14 30.40
N ARG A 112 2.11 -0.59 29.53
CA ARG A 112 3.54 -0.89 29.74
C ARG A 112 4.40 0.37 29.66
N ALA A 113 4.12 1.28 28.73
CA ALA A 113 4.82 2.55 28.59
C ALA A 113 4.62 3.40 29.85
N ALA A 114 3.39 3.55 30.34
CA ALA A 114 3.08 4.30 31.55
C ALA A 114 3.85 3.81 32.79
N HIS A 115 4.16 2.51 32.88
CA HIS A 115 4.95 1.94 33.99
C HIS A 115 6.47 2.04 33.80
N ARG A 116 6.97 2.31 32.59
CA ARG A 116 8.40 2.21 32.26
C ARG A 116 9.03 3.50 31.75
N PHE A 117 8.25 4.38 31.15
CA PHE A 117 8.74 5.59 30.51
C PHE A 117 9.21 6.60 31.56
N GLY A 118 10.37 7.19 31.32
CA GLY A 118 10.89 8.28 32.10
C GLY A 118 10.57 9.64 31.48
N PRO A 119 11.16 10.72 32.02
CA PRO A 119 10.95 12.07 31.53
C PRO A 119 11.37 12.26 30.06
N ALA A 120 12.41 11.57 29.61
CA ALA A 120 12.90 11.68 28.23
C ALA A 120 11.90 11.10 27.22
N GLU A 121 11.39 9.90 27.47
CA GLU A 121 10.40 9.27 26.61
C GLU A 121 9.06 10.03 26.62
N THR A 122 8.69 10.59 27.78
CA THR A 122 7.50 11.43 27.91
C THR A 122 7.62 12.71 27.07
N ALA A 123 8.79 13.35 27.06
CA ALA A 123 9.03 14.53 26.23
C ALA A 123 8.95 14.20 24.73
N LEU A 124 9.47 13.04 24.31
CA LEU A 124 9.37 12.57 22.92
C LEU A 124 7.91 12.32 22.50
N LEU A 125 7.10 11.71 23.39
CA LEU A 125 5.67 11.52 23.13
C LEU A 125 4.94 12.86 23.00
N ALA A 126 5.20 13.81 23.90
CA ALA A 126 4.58 15.13 23.84
C ALA A 126 4.93 15.87 22.54
N GLU A 127 6.20 15.81 22.11
CA GLU A 127 6.62 16.39 20.84
C GLU A 127 5.94 15.73 19.64
N ALA A 128 5.77 14.40 19.65
CA ALA A 128 5.07 13.67 18.60
C ALA A 128 3.58 14.06 18.50
N VAL A 129 2.91 14.27 19.64
CA VAL A 129 1.53 14.77 19.69
C VAL A 129 1.44 16.17 19.09
N GLU A 130 2.28 17.09 19.56
CA GLU A 130 2.25 18.49 19.09
C GLU A 130 2.51 18.58 17.58
N ARG A 131 3.45 17.79 17.05
CA ARG A 131 3.70 17.70 15.61
C ARG A 131 2.52 17.16 14.82
N SER A 132 1.75 16.25 15.40
CA SER A 132 0.54 15.67 14.77
C SER A 132 -0.60 16.68 14.75
N GLU A 133 -0.81 17.41 15.84
CA GLU A 133 -1.79 18.50 15.93
C GLU A 133 -1.51 19.60 14.91
N ARG A 134 -0.24 20.03 14.79
CA ARG A 134 0.13 21.03 13.77
C ARG A 134 -0.15 20.57 12.34
N ALA A 135 0.07 19.28 12.02
CA ALA A 135 -0.24 18.74 10.70
C ALA A 135 -1.75 18.72 10.43
N ARG A 136 -2.54 18.32 11.43
CA ARG A 136 -4.01 18.34 11.36
C ARG A 136 -4.53 19.75 11.10
N ASP A 137 -4.06 20.72 11.86
CA ASP A 137 -4.54 22.10 11.78
C ASP A 137 -4.14 22.78 10.45
N ALA A 138 -3.02 22.36 9.86
CA ALA A 138 -2.59 22.77 8.52
C ALA A 138 -3.34 22.04 7.37
N GLY A 139 -4.16 21.03 7.66
CA GLY A 139 -4.80 20.19 6.65
C GLY A 139 -3.84 19.31 5.86
N ASP A 140 -2.61 19.11 6.36
CA ASP A 140 -1.58 18.29 5.72
C ASP A 140 -1.82 16.81 6.04
N ILE A 141 -2.80 16.23 5.31
CA ILE A 141 -3.21 14.83 5.48
C ILE A 141 -2.02 13.87 5.28
N PRO A 142 -1.18 13.98 4.24
CA PRO A 142 0.01 13.13 4.11
C PRO A 142 0.94 13.18 5.34
N ALA A 143 1.24 14.37 5.86
CA ALA A 143 2.08 14.50 7.05
C ALA A 143 1.40 13.92 8.30
N LEU A 144 0.08 14.03 8.42
CA LEU A 144 -0.69 13.44 9.53
C LEU A 144 -0.58 11.90 9.51
N TRP A 145 -0.71 11.26 8.34
CA TRP A 145 -0.59 9.80 8.18
C TRP A 145 0.80 9.28 8.53
N GLU A 146 1.86 9.95 8.05
CA GLU A 146 3.24 9.57 8.36
C GLU A 146 3.55 9.70 9.86
N ARG A 147 3.04 10.76 10.50
CA ARG A 147 3.30 11.07 11.92
C ARG A 147 2.49 10.21 12.89
N SER A 148 1.24 9.89 12.55
CA SER A 148 0.43 8.95 13.33
C SER A 148 1.12 7.59 13.45
N ASN A 149 1.73 7.10 12.36
CA ASN A 149 2.53 5.86 12.40
C ASN A 149 3.80 5.95 13.25
N TYR A 150 4.38 7.15 13.43
CA TYR A 150 5.56 7.36 14.28
C TYR A 150 5.21 7.41 15.78
N PHE A 151 4.05 7.96 16.14
CA PHE A 151 3.60 8.04 17.54
C PHE A 151 3.43 6.65 18.19
N HIS A 152 3.08 5.63 17.40
CA HIS A 152 2.83 4.27 17.88
C HIS A 152 4.04 3.31 17.76
N ARG A 153 5.22 3.80 17.34
CA ARG A 153 6.47 3.02 17.29
C ARG A 153 7.31 3.21 18.54
#